data_AF-A0AA40KDN1-F1
#
_entry.id   AF-A0AA40KDN1-F1
#
_cell.length_a   1.000
_cell.length_b   1.000
_cell.length_c   1.000
_cell.angle_alpha   90.00
_cell.angle_beta   90.00
_cell.angle_gamma   90.00
#
_symmetry.space_group_name_H-M   'P 1'
#
loop_
_entity.id
_entity.type
_entity.pdbx_description
1 polymer ?
#
loop_
_entity_poly.entity_id
_entity_poly.type
_entity_poly.pdbx_seq_one_letter_code
_entity_poly.pdbx_strand_id
1 'polypeptide(L)'
;MDNDVEGDYLEEDITCCHRVTIFPAAIRNAVVTKPVVTTRFGLESITWAKLFHYATVATIATIGWAVLYFMLNDTMLPGNDGFGLYVLAIFSSWLGWCLSSIPYLQLPPVFGMLVAGLIVRNSGLYNIHEELGVATTSKIRTFCLTFIMIRAGLQLSTTSLTKHTIFILILAIVPCTVEVLVLSICCRYVLSYHWDWSVMAGTILGCMSPVITMNCILALAERGYGENKGLATILCTAASIDVVHVISLFTICYSIVFANGTILLILTLCNVQSFQQLFGTVIALVSRFFDFSKASARKRDRSRIKFQTSVEANGGIT
;
A
#
# COMPACT_ATOMS: atom_id res chain seq x y z
N MET A 1 4.69 -29.69 27.80
CA MET A 1 6.04 -29.44 28.36
C MET A 1 6.87 -28.85 27.23
N ASP A 2 6.57 -27.61 26.80
CA ASP A 2 6.77 -26.35 27.54
C ASP A 2 8.26 -26.19 27.89
N ASN A 3 8.94 -25.07 27.66
CA ASN A 3 8.63 -23.76 27.07
C ASN A 3 9.97 -23.02 26.89
N ASP A 4 9.92 -21.88 26.20
CA ASP A 4 10.85 -20.74 26.30
C ASP A 4 12.14 -20.76 25.46
N VAL A 5 11.98 -20.42 24.18
CA VAL A 5 12.99 -19.68 23.40
C VAL A 5 12.28 -18.49 22.75
N GLU A 6 12.30 -17.33 23.40
CA GLU A 6 11.75 -16.10 22.82
C GLU A 6 12.47 -14.84 23.34
N GLY A 7 13.04 -14.08 22.41
CA GLY A 7 13.18 -12.62 22.52
C GLY A 7 14.49 -12.06 23.08
N ASP A 8 15.56 -12.05 22.29
CA ASP A 8 16.80 -11.34 22.65
C ASP A 8 17.47 -10.65 21.42
N TYR A 9 16.73 -9.80 20.72
CA TYR A 9 17.22 -9.09 19.51
C TYR A 9 16.81 -7.61 19.40
N LEU A 10 16.60 -6.90 20.52
CA LEU A 10 16.11 -5.52 20.44
C LEU A 10 16.62 -4.58 21.54
N GLU A 11 17.92 -4.61 21.90
CA GLU A 11 18.38 -3.58 22.85
C GLU A 11 19.87 -3.18 22.85
N GLU A 12 20.58 -3.29 21.74
CA GLU A 12 21.92 -2.70 21.62
C GLU A 12 22.14 -2.12 20.23
N ASP A 13 21.70 -0.88 19.98
CA ASP A 13 22.36 0.07 19.03
C ASP A 13 21.62 1.42 18.91
N ILE A 14 21.33 2.09 20.04
CA ILE A 14 20.85 3.49 19.98
C ILE A 14 21.44 4.38 21.08
N THR A 15 22.72 4.23 21.42
CA THR A 15 23.38 5.25 22.25
C THR A 15 24.86 5.39 21.89
N CYS A 16 25.15 6.04 20.78
CA CYS A 16 26.43 6.75 20.67
C CYS A 16 26.30 8.01 19.80
N CYS A 17 26.41 9.16 20.48
CA CYS A 17 26.71 10.49 19.95
C CYS A 17 25.60 11.33 19.27
N HIS A 18 24.76 12.01 20.07
CA HIS A 18 24.83 13.48 20.22
C HIS A 18 23.93 13.94 21.40
N ARG A 19 24.55 14.40 22.48
CA ARG A 19 23.84 14.92 23.67
C ARG A 19 23.33 16.33 23.33
N VAL A 20 22.01 16.51 23.16
CA VAL A 20 21.41 17.84 22.96
C VAL A 20 21.39 18.57 24.30
N THR A 21 22.29 19.55 24.48
CA THR A 21 22.53 20.27 25.75
C THR A 21 21.54 21.41 26.01
N ILE A 22 20.52 21.58 25.18
CA ILE A 22 19.62 22.74 25.20
C ILE A 22 18.52 22.60 26.27
N PHE A 23 18.25 21.41 26.79
CA PHE A 23 17.15 21.17 27.74
C PHE A 23 17.60 21.04 29.20
N PRO A 24 16.79 21.53 30.16
CA PRO A 24 17.08 21.48 31.61
C PRO A 24 17.25 20.05 32.13
N ALA A 25 18.04 19.89 33.21
CA ALA A 25 18.47 18.60 33.74
C ALA A 25 17.33 17.63 34.11
N ALA A 26 16.13 18.14 34.39
CA ALA A 26 14.94 17.35 34.70
C ALA A 26 14.43 16.52 33.50
N ILE A 27 14.56 17.02 32.26
CA ILE A 27 14.11 16.33 31.05
C ILE A 27 15.15 15.28 30.60
N ARG A 28 16.43 15.57 30.85
CA ARG A 28 17.57 14.71 30.49
C ARG A 28 17.61 13.38 31.25
N ASN A 29 17.08 13.35 32.48
CA ASN A 29 17.06 12.14 33.32
C ASN A 29 15.65 11.51 33.41
N ALA A 30 14.67 12.02 32.66
CA ALA A 30 13.35 11.43 32.60
C ALA A 30 13.43 10.12 31.80
N VAL A 31 13.34 8.99 32.51
CA VAL A 31 13.29 7.66 31.89
C VAL A 31 12.06 7.59 30.99
N VAL A 32 12.31 7.51 29.68
CA VAL A 32 11.30 7.57 28.61
C VAL A 32 10.22 6.50 28.76
N THR A 33 10.53 5.38 29.43
CA THR A 33 9.64 4.21 29.61
C THR A 33 8.68 4.31 30.80
N LYS A 34 8.75 5.34 31.65
CA LYS A 34 7.81 5.47 32.78
C LYS A 34 6.40 5.83 32.28
N PRO A 35 5.35 5.12 32.74
CA PRO A 35 3.96 5.43 32.39
C PRO A 35 3.51 6.74 33.05
N VAL A 36 3.00 7.68 32.26
CA VAL A 36 2.54 9.01 32.72
C VAL A 36 1.15 8.94 33.33
N VAL A 37 0.29 8.04 32.84
CA VAL A 37 -1.08 7.83 33.33
C VAL A 37 -1.37 6.34 33.42
N THR A 38 -1.70 5.86 34.63
CA THR A 38 -2.17 4.48 34.86
C THR A 38 -3.68 4.45 34.70
N THR A 39 -4.17 4.21 33.49
CA THR A 39 -5.61 4.04 33.23
C THR A 39 -6.10 2.66 33.70
N ARG A 40 -7.16 2.65 34.51
CA ARG A 40 -7.76 1.45 35.17
C ARG A 40 -8.47 0.48 34.21
N PHE A 41 -8.31 0.63 32.89
CA PHE A 41 -9.18 0.02 31.87
C PHE A 41 -8.46 -0.86 30.84
N GLY A 42 -7.29 -1.41 31.17
CA GLY A 42 -6.58 -2.37 30.28
C GLY A 42 -6.05 -1.78 28.96
N LEU A 43 -6.13 -0.46 28.77
CA LEU A 43 -5.39 0.23 27.70
C LEU A 43 -3.94 0.44 28.13
N GLU A 44 -3.01 0.21 27.19
CA GLU A 44 -1.57 0.45 27.37
C GLU A 44 -1.29 1.79 28.04
N SER A 45 -0.38 1.80 29.00
CA SER A 45 0.03 3.01 29.70
C SER A 45 0.63 4.03 28.73
N ILE A 46 0.22 5.30 28.86
CA ILE A 46 0.75 6.39 28.02
C ILE A 46 2.19 6.69 28.46
N THR A 47 3.14 6.27 27.64
CA THR A 47 4.59 6.47 27.83
C THR A 47 5.04 7.84 27.31
N TRP A 48 6.09 8.43 27.88
CA TRP A 48 6.67 9.70 27.39
C TRP A 48 7.06 9.67 25.91
N ALA A 49 7.49 8.51 25.41
CA ALA A 49 7.74 8.28 23.98
C ALA A 49 6.51 8.55 23.11
N LYS A 50 5.33 8.04 23.50
CA LYS A 50 4.08 8.25 22.75
C LYS A 50 3.68 9.73 22.77
N LEU A 51 3.84 10.40 23.91
CA LEU A 51 3.55 11.83 24.03
C LEU A 51 4.46 12.69 23.14
N PHE A 52 5.75 12.40 23.10
CA PHE A 52 6.69 13.09 22.21
C PHE A 52 6.37 12.84 20.72
N HIS A 53 5.98 11.61 20.38
CA HIS A 53 5.53 11.27 19.04
C HIS A 53 4.27 12.07 18.64
N TYR A 54 3.25 12.13 19.51
CA TYR A 54 2.05 12.93 19.24
C TYR A 54 2.36 14.43 19.11
N ALA A 55 3.24 14.98 19.94
CA ALA A 55 3.67 16.38 19.84
C ALA A 55 4.41 16.67 18.52
N THR A 56 5.26 15.76 18.08
CA THR A 56 5.99 15.86 16.80
C THR A 56 5.01 15.85 15.63
N VAL A 57 4.04 14.93 15.63
CA VAL A 57 3.00 14.87 14.60
C VAL A 57 2.16 16.14 14.58
N ALA A 58 1.73 16.64 15.75
CA ALA A 58 0.96 17.87 15.84
C ALA A 58 1.74 19.06 15.27
N THR A 59 3.04 19.13 15.55
CA THR A 59 3.93 20.16 14.99
C THR A 59 4.02 20.05 13.47
N ILE A 60 4.25 18.85 12.93
CA ILE A 60 4.27 18.60 11.48
C ILE A 60 2.94 18.98 10.83
N ALA A 61 1.81 18.64 11.45
CA ALA A 61 0.49 19.01 10.97
C ALA A 61 0.38 20.54 10.89
N THR A 62 0.62 21.26 11.99
CA THR A 62 0.50 22.74 12.02
C THR A 62 1.44 23.44 11.01
N ILE A 63 2.67 22.95 10.85
CA ILE A 63 3.59 23.45 9.83
C ILE A 63 3.04 23.18 8.43
N GLY A 64 2.51 21.98 8.19
CA GLY A 64 1.88 21.61 6.93
C GLY A 64 0.70 22.51 6.58
N TRP A 65 -0.16 22.82 7.55
CA TRP A 65 -1.25 23.78 7.38
C TRP A 65 -0.72 25.18 7.03
N ALA A 66 0.31 25.66 7.73
CA ALA A 66 0.90 26.97 7.44
C ALA A 66 1.47 27.05 6.01
N VAL A 67 2.19 26.02 5.56
CA VAL A 67 2.71 25.95 4.18
C VAL A 67 1.58 25.93 3.15
N LEU A 68 0.54 25.13 3.39
CA LEU A 68 -0.63 25.07 2.52
C LEU A 68 -1.36 26.42 2.49
N TYR A 69 -1.52 27.09 3.63
CA TYR A 69 -2.09 28.42 3.71
C TYR A 69 -1.30 29.43 2.87
N PHE A 70 0.04 29.41 2.93
CA PHE A 70 0.88 30.29 2.10
C PHE A 70 0.77 30.00 0.59
N MET A 71 0.54 28.75 0.19
CA MET A 71 0.45 28.36 -1.22
C MET A 71 -0.95 28.57 -1.82
N LEU A 72 -1.99 28.30 -1.03
CA LEU A 72 -3.38 28.15 -1.49
C LEU A 72 -4.33 29.24 -0.93
N ASN A 73 -3.80 30.12 -0.08
CA ASN A 73 -4.37 31.35 0.48
C ASN A 73 -5.86 31.21 0.87
N ASP A 74 -6.77 31.55 -0.04
CA ASP A 74 -8.20 31.65 0.24
C ASP A 74 -8.88 30.28 0.46
N THR A 75 -8.31 29.20 -0.10
CA THR A 75 -8.88 27.84 -0.01
C THR A 75 -8.58 27.11 1.30
N MET A 76 -7.67 27.64 2.12
CA MET A 76 -7.24 27.06 3.40
C MET A 76 -7.80 27.78 4.64
N LEU A 77 -8.62 28.81 4.43
CA LEU A 77 -9.36 29.49 5.49
C LEU A 77 -10.46 28.57 6.07
N PRO A 78 -10.75 28.68 7.38
CA PRO A 78 -11.80 27.88 8.01
C PRO A 78 -13.16 28.17 7.37
N GLY A 79 -13.77 27.15 6.78
CA GLY A 79 -15.04 27.23 6.04
C GLY A 79 -14.94 27.10 4.53
N ASN A 80 -13.73 26.90 3.97
CA ASN A 80 -13.54 26.63 2.55
C ASN A 80 -13.15 25.16 2.28
N ASP A 81 -13.30 24.71 1.04
CA ASP A 81 -13.24 23.29 0.66
C ASP A 81 -11.91 22.61 1.05
N GLY A 82 -10.80 23.34 0.91
CA GLY A 82 -9.45 22.85 1.19
C GLY A 82 -9.17 22.64 2.68
N PHE A 83 -9.73 23.49 3.54
CA PHE A 83 -9.60 23.35 4.99
C PHE A 83 -10.32 22.10 5.50
N GLY A 84 -11.52 21.82 5.00
CA GLY A 84 -12.26 20.62 5.40
C GLY A 84 -11.57 19.32 4.98
N LEU A 85 -10.96 19.27 3.80
CA LEU A 85 -10.14 18.12 3.37
C LEU A 85 -8.92 17.92 4.27
N TYR A 86 -8.29 19.01 4.69
CA TYR A 86 -7.14 18.98 5.59
C TYR A 86 -7.53 18.49 7.01
N VAL A 87 -8.64 18.99 7.57
CA VAL A 87 -9.18 18.51 8.85
C VAL A 87 -9.57 17.04 8.77
N LEU A 88 -10.19 16.61 7.67
CA LEU A 88 -10.51 15.20 7.40
C LEU A 88 -9.25 14.31 7.39
N ALA A 89 -8.15 14.78 6.80
CA ALA A 89 -6.88 14.05 6.78
C ALA A 89 -6.28 13.89 8.19
N ILE A 90 -6.34 14.92 9.03
CA ILE A 90 -5.90 14.83 10.42
C ILE A 90 -6.79 13.88 11.22
N PHE A 91 -8.11 14.05 11.12
CA PHE A 91 -9.08 13.25 11.85
C PHE A 91 -8.98 11.76 11.51
N SER A 92 -8.85 11.44 10.22
CA SER A 92 -8.66 10.07 9.75
C SER A 92 -7.35 9.45 10.23
N SER A 93 -6.26 10.21 10.24
CA SER A 93 -4.95 9.74 10.73
C SER A 93 -4.99 9.45 12.24
N TRP A 94 -5.61 10.36 13.01
CA TRP A 94 -5.80 10.18 14.45
C TRP A 94 -6.65 8.95 14.76
N LEU A 95 -7.79 8.79 14.09
CA LEU A 95 -8.69 7.66 14.31
C LEU A 95 -8.05 6.33 13.88
N GLY A 96 -7.26 6.34 12.80
CA GLY A 96 -6.45 5.20 12.37
C GLY A 96 -5.47 4.72 13.46
N TRP A 97 -4.75 5.63 14.10
CA TRP A 97 -3.83 5.29 15.20
C TRP A 97 -4.55 4.88 16.48
N CYS A 98 -5.66 5.55 16.82
CA CYS A 98 -6.48 5.15 17.97
C CYS A 98 -6.98 3.72 17.81
N LEU A 99 -7.48 3.36 16.62
CA LEU A 99 -8.00 2.02 16.36
C LEU A 99 -6.89 0.96 16.32
N SER A 100 -5.72 1.31 15.76
CA SER A 100 -4.54 0.44 15.76
C SER A 100 -3.93 0.23 17.16
N SER A 101 -4.22 1.11 18.12
CA SER A 101 -3.69 1.01 19.49
C SER A 101 -4.54 0.09 20.38
N ILE A 102 -5.65 -0.45 19.88
CA ILE A 102 -6.52 -1.36 20.65
C ILE A 102 -5.91 -2.78 20.61
N PRO A 103 -5.37 -3.30 21.72
CA PRO A 103 -4.60 -4.55 21.71
C PRO A 103 -5.44 -5.78 21.35
N TYR A 104 -6.77 -5.71 21.55
CA TYR A 104 -7.69 -6.83 21.31
C TYR A 104 -8.18 -6.93 19.85
N LEU A 105 -8.04 -5.86 19.05
CA LEU A 105 -8.43 -5.82 17.65
C LEU A 105 -7.23 -5.34 16.84
N GLN A 106 -6.40 -6.26 16.36
CA GLN A 106 -5.25 -5.97 15.48
C GLN A 106 -5.74 -5.54 14.07
N LEU A 107 -6.49 -4.45 14.01
CA LEU A 107 -7.06 -3.92 12.79
C LEU A 107 -6.02 -3.06 12.06
N PRO A 108 -5.92 -3.19 10.72
CA PRO A 108 -5.09 -2.30 9.92
C PRO A 108 -5.52 -0.83 10.13
N PRO A 109 -4.58 0.12 10.26
CA PRO A 109 -4.89 1.55 10.42
C PRO A 109 -5.81 2.12 9.33
N VAL A 110 -5.74 1.55 8.12
CA VAL A 110 -6.59 1.91 6.96
C VAL A 110 -8.09 1.73 7.28
N PHE A 111 -8.44 0.73 8.09
CA PHE A 111 -9.83 0.52 8.50
C PHE A 111 -10.31 1.67 9.39
N GLY A 112 -9.47 2.18 10.29
CA GLY A 112 -9.79 3.37 11.08
C GLY A 112 -9.94 4.62 10.21
N MET A 113 -9.09 4.79 9.19
CA MET A 113 -9.25 5.89 8.23
C MET A 113 -10.59 5.81 7.46
N LEU A 114 -11.05 4.61 7.13
CA LEU A 114 -12.36 4.38 6.50
C LEU A 114 -13.52 4.75 7.43
N VAL A 115 -13.47 4.31 8.69
CA VAL A 115 -14.48 4.63 9.70
C VAL A 115 -14.56 6.14 9.93
N ALA A 116 -13.43 6.84 9.98
CA ALA A 116 -13.40 8.29 10.09
C ALA A 116 -14.13 8.98 8.92
N GLY A 117 -13.91 8.53 7.69
CA GLY A 117 -14.63 9.03 6.51
C GLY A 117 -16.14 8.76 6.58
N LEU A 118 -16.54 7.60 7.10
CA LEU A 118 -17.95 7.25 7.29
C LEU A 118 -18.63 8.14 8.36
N ILE A 119 -17.94 8.41 9.47
CA ILE A 119 -18.41 9.33 10.52
C ILE A 119 -18.59 10.73 9.97
N VAL A 120 -17.58 11.27 9.28
CA VAL A 120 -17.65 12.63 8.71
C VAL A 120 -18.80 12.74 7.72
N ARG A 121 -18.97 11.75 6.84
CA ARG A 121 -20.08 11.71 5.88
C ARG A 121 -21.45 11.63 6.54
N ASN A 122 -21.61 10.86 7.62
CA ASN A 122 -22.90 10.71 8.31
C ASN A 122 -23.23 11.91 9.23
N SER A 123 -22.21 12.55 9.80
CA SER A 123 -22.37 13.69 10.71
C SER A 123 -22.84 14.98 10.03
N GLY A 124 -22.80 15.05 8.69
CA GLY A 124 -23.13 16.26 7.93
C GLY A 124 -22.16 17.43 8.14
N LEU A 125 -21.03 17.22 8.84
CA LEU A 125 -20.05 18.27 9.15
C LEU A 125 -19.23 18.73 7.93
N TYR A 126 -19.06 17.86 6.94
CA TYR A 126 -18.29 18.17 5.73
C TYR A 126 -18.83 17.34 4.56
N ASN A 127 -19.49 18.00 3.62
CA ASN A 127 -20.09 17.34 2.47
C ASN A 127 -19.12 17.38 1.29
N ILE A 128 -18.25 16.36 1.21
CA ILE A 128 -17.22 16.19 0.16
C ILE A 128 -17.83 16.36 -1.25
N HIS A 129 -19.11 16.01 -1.43
CA HIS A 129 -19.79 16.07 -2.71
C HIS A 129 -20.17 17.49 -3.14
N GLU A 130 -20.54 18.36 -2.19
CA GLU A 130 -20.98 19.74 -2.45
C GLU A 130 -19.80 20.72 -2.43
N GLU A 131 -18.85 20.52 -1.51
CA GLU A 131 -17.68 21.40 -1.33
C GLU A 131 -16.54 21.04 -2.30
N LEU A 132 -16.10 19.79 -2.36
CA LEU A 132 -14.92 19.42 -3.17
C LEU A 132 -15.23 19.20 -4.66
N GLY A 133 -16.47 18.85 -4.98
CA GLY A 133 -16.92 18.45 -6.31
C GLY A 133 -16.46 17.05 -6.75
N VAL A 134 -17.29 16.40 -7.56
CA VAL A 134 -17.05 15.02 -8.05
C VAL A 134 -15.77 14.92 -8.88
N ALA A 135 -15.50 15.95 -9.68
CA ALA A 135 -14.34 15.99 -10.58
C ALA A 135 -13.01 16.05 -9.79
N THR A 136 -12.93 16.89 -8.76
CA THR A 136 -11.72 17.02 -7.93
C THR A 136 -11.48 15.75 -7.11
N THR A 137 -12.53 15.20 -6.51
CA THR A 137 -12.46 13.93 -5.76
C THR A 137 -11.95 12.78 -6.64
N SER A 138 -12.41 12.71 -7.89
CA SER A 138 -11.95 11.72 -8.86
C SER A 138 -10.46 11.87 -9.16
N LYS A 139 -9.98 13.11 -9.37
CA LYS A 139 -8.55 13.40 -9.61
C LYS A 139 -7.67 12.99 -8.43
N ILE A 140 -8.07 13.34 -7.20
CA ILE A 140 -7.34 12.99 -5.98
C ILE A 140 -7.26 11.47 -5.82
N ARG A 141 -8.39 10.76 -6.00
CA ARG A 141 -8.44 9.30 -5.92
C ARG A 141 -7.48 8.66 -6.90
N THR A 142 -7.49 9.09 -8.16
CA THR A 142 -6.58 8.57 -9.19
C THR A 142 -5.12 8.83 -8.81
N PHE A 143 -4.79 10.05 -8.37
CA PHE A 143 -3.43 10.40 -7.95
C PHE A 143 -2.94 9.53 -6.78
N CYS A 144 -3.76 9.37 -5.74
CA CYS A 144 -3.42 8.54 -4.59
C CYS A 144 -3.24 7.05 -4.98
N LEU A 145 -4.14 6.50 -5.78
CA LEU A 145 -4.03 5.12 -6.27
C LEU A 145 -2.76 4.92 -7.09
N THR A 146 -2.42 5.86 -7.97
CA THR A 146 -1.17 5.83 -8.75
C THR A 146 0.06 5.83 -7.85
N PHE A 147 0.12 6.70 -6.83
CA PHE A 147 1.27 6.76 -5.93
C PHE A 147 1.46 5.47 -5.12
N ILE A 148 0.37 4.92 -4.59
CA ILE A 148 0.39 3.65 -3.86
C ILE A 148 0.89 2.51 -4.76
N MET A 149 0.43 2.45 -6.01
CA MET A 149 0.89 1.44 -6.97
C MET A 149 2.36 1.61 -7.35
N ILE A 150 2.84 2.85 -7.54
CA ILE A 150 4.25 3.12 -7.82
C ILE A 150 5.11 2.63 -6.64
N ARG A 151 4.73 2.95 -5.40
CA ARG A 151 5.46 2.51 -4.21
C ARG A 151 5.52 0.98 -4.12
N ALA A 152 4.39 0.31 -4.31
CA ALA A 152 4.33 -1.15 -4.31
C ALA A 152 5.20 -1.75 -5.43
N GLY A 153 5.15 -1.16 -6.63
CA GLY A 153 5.97 -1.57 -7.79
C GLY A 153 7.47 -1.40 -7.57
N LEU A 154 7.89 -0.34 -6.87
CA LEU A 154 9.31 -0.09 -6.53
C LEU A 154 9.86 -1.08 -5.49
N GLN A 155 8.99 -1.65 -4.66
CA GLN A 155 9.38 -2.58 -3.61
C GLN A 155 9.48 -4.04 -4.09
N LEU A 156 9.18 -4.29 -5.37
CA LEU A 156 9.27 -5.61 -6.00
C LEU A 156 10.69 -5.94 -6.48
N SER A 157 11.18 -7.12 -6.11
CA SER A 157 12.43 -7.66 -6.65
C SER A 157 12.18 -8.45 -7.95
N THR A 158 12.92 -8.13 -9.03
CA THR A 158 12.71 -8.74 -10.36
C THR A 158 13.29 -10.16 -10.52
N THR A 159 14.13 -10.59 -9.59
CA THR A 159 14.90 -11.84 -9.65
C THR A 159 14.09 -13.09 -9.31
N SER A 160 13.12 -13.01 -8.40
CA SER A 160 12.28 -14.15 -8.01
C SER A 160 11.18 -14.47 -9.04
N LEU A 161 10.83 -13.50 -9.88
CA LEU A 161 9.77 -13.60 -10.90
C LEU A 161 10.03 -14.68 -11.95
N THR A 162 11.28 -14.84 -12.40
CA THR A 162 11.60 -15.73 -13.54
C THR A 162 11.57 -17.21 -13.20
N LYS A 163 11.64 -17.56 -11.91
CA LYS A 163 11.81 -18.94 -11.47
C LYS A 163 10.47 -19.70 -11.45
N HIS A 164 9.35 -19.01 -11.26
CA HIS A 164 8.04 -19.62 -10.97
C HIS A 164 6.88 -18.97 -11.75
N THR A 165 7.09 -18.62 -13.03
CA THR A 165 6.07 -17.93 -13.85
C THR A 165 4.76 -18.71 -14.03
N ILE A 166 4.84 -20.02 -14.29
CA ILE A 166 3.63 -20.84 -14.48
C ILE A 166 2.81 -20.92 -13.18
N PHE A 167 3.49 -21.07 -12.04
CA PHE A 167 2.83 -21.10 -10.74
C PHE A 167 2.09 -19.79 -10.44
N ILE A 168 2.72 -18.64 -10.74
CA ILE A 168 2.10 -17.31 -10.59
C ILE A 168 0.85 -17.20 -11.45
N LEU A 169 0.89 -17.66 -12.71
CA LEU A 169 -0.25 -17.60 -13.61
C LEU A 169 -1.43 -18.43 -13.10
N ILE A 170 -1.17 -19.65 -12.64
CA ILE A 170 -2.21 -20.53 -12.08
C ILE A 170 -2.80 -19.91 -10.82
N LEU A 171 -1.96 -19.38 -9.93
CA LEU A 171 -2.37 -18.76 -8.68
C LEU A 171 -3.20 -17.48 -8.88
N ALA A 172 -2.95 -16.73 -9.97
CA ALA A 172 -3.73 -15.54 -10.30
C ALA A 172 -5.06 -15.88 -10.98
N ILE A 173 -5.07 -16.75 -12.00
CA ILE A 173 -6.24 -16.92 -12.88
C ILE A 173 -7.25 -17.92 -12.32
N VAL A 174 -6.79 -19.07 -11.81
CA VAL A 174 -7.68 -20.17 -11.45
C VAL A 174 -8.55 -19.83 -10.24
N PRO A 175 -8.00 -19.36 -9.09
CA PRO A 175 -8.81 -19.00 -7.93
C PRO A 175 -9.79 -17.87 -8.25
N CYS A 176 -9.31 -16.82 -8.92
CA CYS A 176 -10.12 -15.68 -9.31
C CYS A 176 -11.32 -16.08 -10.18
N THR A 177 -11.10 -16.91 -11.20
CA THR A 177 -12.18 -17.35 -12.09
C THR A 177 -13.22 -18.17 -11.33
N VAL A 178 -12.79 -19.01 -10.39
CA VAL A 178 -13.70 -19.78 -9.52
C VAL A 178 -14.47 -18.85 -8.59
N GLU A 179 -13.82 -17.86 -7.96
CA GLU A 179 -14.46 -16.88 -7.08
C GLU A 179 -15.54 -16.08 -7.83
N VAL A 180 -15.22 -15.55 -9.01
CA VAL A 180 -16.20 -14.82 -9.85
C VAL A 180 -17.37 -15.72 -10.24
N LEU A 181 -17.12 -16.97 -10.62
CA LEU A 181 -18.16 -17.92 -11.01
C LEU A 181 -19.09 -18.24 -9.83
N VAL A 182 -18.52 -18.53 -8.65
CA VAL A 182 -19.29 -18.81 -7.43
C VAL A 182 -20.10 -17.58 -7.02
N LEU A 183 -19.51 -16.39 -7.02
CA LEU A 183 -20.21 -15.14 -6.68
C LEU A 183 -21.33 -14.83 -7.67
N SER A 184 -21.14 -15.10 -8.96
CA SER A 184 -22.18 -14.93 -9.98
C SER A 184 -23.37 -15.86 -9.72
N ILE A 185 -23.09 -17.12 -9.38
CA ILE A 185 -24.12 -18.11 -9.01
C ILE A 185 -24.83 -17.68 -7.72
N CYS A 186 -24.09 -17.23 -6.71
CA CYS A 186 -24.66 -16.72 -5.46
C CYS A 186 -25.55 -15.50 -5.71
N CYS A 187 -25.14 -14.55 -6.54
CA CYS A 187 -25.98 -13.39 -6.90
C CYS A 187 -27.29 -13.83 -7.56
N ARG A 188 -27.26 -14.87 -8.38
CA ARG A 188 -28.45 -15.42 -9.03
C ARG A 188 -29.43 -16.04 -8.04
N TYR A 189 -28.93 -16.85 -7.10
CA TYR A 189 -29.79 -17.60 -6.17
C TYR A 189 -30.21 -16.80 -4.94
N VAL A 190 -29.35 -15.91 -4.44
CA VAL A 190 -29.63 -15.12 -3.23
C VAL A 190 -30.39 -13.84 -3.58
N LEU A 191 -29.96 -13.09 -4.60
CA LEU A 191 -30.56 -11.81 -4.99
C LEU A 191 -31.61 -11.94 -6.11
N SER A 192 -31.77 -13.14 -6.70
CA SER A 192 -32.72 -13.39 -7.79
C SER A 192 -32.53 -12.51 -9.05
N TYR A 193 -31.29 -12.06 -9.31
CA TYR A 193 -30.95 -11.25 -10.49
C TYR A 193 -30.95 -12.06 -11.79
N HIS A 194 -31.12 -11.39 -12.95
CA HIS A 194 -30.94 -12.04 -14.26
C HIS A 194 -29.47 -12.47 -14.46
N TRP A 195 -29.21 -13.40 -15.38
CA TRP A 195 -27.86 -13.93 -15.61
C TRP A 195 -26.85 -12.82 -15.95
N ASP A 196 -27.21 -11.88 -16.81
CA ASP A 196 -26.30 -10.80 -17.23
C ASP A 196 -25.89 -9.90 -16.05
N TRP A 197 -26.85 -9.51 -15.22
CA TRP A 197 -26.61 -8.71 -14.01
C TRP A 197 -25.87 -9.51 -12.94
N SER A 198 -26.13 -10.80 -12.83
CA SER A 198 -25.48 -11.67 -11.84
C SER A 198 -24.00 -11.89 -12.16
N VAL A 199 -23.65 -12.11 -13.44
CA VAL A 199 -22.26 -12.26 -13.88
C VAL A 199 -21.50 -10.95 -13.74
N MET A 200 -22.13 -9.82 -14.08
CA MET A 200 -21.54 -8.50 -13.86
C MET A 200 -21.30 -8.25 -12.37
N ALA A 201 -22.28 -8.53 -11.51
CA ALA A 201 -22.15 -8.39 -10.06
C ALA A 201 -21.06 -9.31 -9.49
N GLY A 202 -21.00 -10.56 -9.93
CA GLY A 202 -19.96 -11.51 -9.52
C GLY A 202 -18.55 -11.02 -9.87
N THR A 203 -18.39 -10.37 -11.03
CA THR A 203 -17.10 -9.80 -11.44
C THR A 203 -16.71 -8.57 -10.62
N ILE A 204 -17.69 -7.73 -10.23
CA ILE A 204 -17.45 -6.58 -9.33
C ILE A 204 -17.04 -7.07 -7.94
N LEU A 205 -17.75 -8.08 -7.40
CA LEU A 205 -17.51 -8.62 -6.07
C LEU A 205 -16.23 -9.45 -5.98
N GLY A 206 -15.87 -10.17 -7.06
CA GLY A 206 -14.63 -10.94 -7.15
C GLY A 206 -13.38 -10.08 -7.38
N CYS A 207 -13.54 -8.76 -7.56
CA CYS A 207 -12.41 -7.86 -7.71
C CYS A 207 -11.69 -7.67 -6.38
N MET A 208 -10.47 -8.20 -6.28
CA MET A 208 -9.57 -7.94 -5.16
C MET A 208 -9.14 -6.47 -5.17
N SER A 209 -9.10 -5.83 -3.98
CA SER A 209 -8.47 -4.51 -3.82
C SER A 209 -6.96 -4.66 -3.66
N PRO A 210 -6.14 -4.29 -4.66
CA PRO A 210 -4.69 -4.45 -4.58
C PRO A 210 -4.07 -3.56 -3.49
N VAL A 211 -4.68 -2.42 -3.18
CA VAL A 211 -4.09 -1.48 -2.21
C VAL A 211 -3.97 -2.10 -0.82
N ILE A 212 -5.02 -2.77 -0.35
CA ILE A 212 -5.06 -3.31 1.02
C ILE A 212 -4.18 -4.56 1.09
N THR A 213 -4.29 -5.45 0.11
CA THR A 213 -3.53 -6.69 0.09
C THR A 213 -2.03 -6.44 -0.05
N MET A 214 -1.61 -5.51 -0.92
CA MET A 214 -0.19 -5.16 -1.06
C MET A 214 0.41 -4.59 0.21
N ASN A 215 -0.31 -3.72 0.92
CA ASN A 215 0.18 -3.15 2.17
C ASN A 215 0.38 -4.23 3.24
N CYS A 216 -0.52 -5.21 3.33
CA CYS A 216 -0.38 -6.34 4.27
C CYS A 216 0.81 -7.24 3.90
N ILE A 217 0.97 -7.56 2.62
CA ILE A 217 2.08 -8.40 2.12
C ILE A 217 3.42 -7.71 2.41
N LEU A 218 3.49 -6.40 2.17
CA LEU A 218 4.68 -5.63 2.41
C LEU A 218 5.03 -5.53 3.90
N ALA A 219 4.03 -5.29 4.76
CA ALA A 219 4.24 -5.27 6.21
C ALA A 219 4.74 -6.62 6.75
N LEU A 220 4.32 -7.75 6.15
CA LEU A 220 4.86 -9.07 6.48
C LEU A 220 6.30 -9.24 5.98
N ALA A 221 6.60 -8.74 4.77
CA ALA A 221 7.94 -8.78 4.21
C ALA A 221 8.93 -7.94 5.04
N GLU A 222 8.52 -6.76 5.52
CA GLU A 222 9.32 -5.90 6.41
C GLU A 222 9.62 -6.57 7.76
N ARG A 223 8.78 -7.52 8.20
CA ARG A 223 9.00 -8.36 9.39
C ARG A 223 9.84 -9.62 9.10
N GLY A 224 10.36 -9.78 7.88
CA GLY A 224 11.17 -10.92 7.46
C GLY A 224 10.37 -12.19 7.11
N TYR A 225 9.03 -12.15 7.08
CA TYR A 225 8.24 -13.32 6.72
C TYR A 225 8.34 -13.62 5.22
N GLY A 226 8.81 -14.82 4.88
CA GLY A 226 8.77 -15.32 3.51
C GLY A 226 9.77 -14.68 2.53
N GLU A 227 10.71 -13.88 3.04
CA GLU A 227 11.75 -13.21 2.24
C GLU A 227 12.65 -14.24 1.52
N ASN A 228 13.05 -15.30 2.22
CA ASN A 228 13.88 -16.40 1.70
C ASN A 228 13.30 -17.09 0.45
N LYS A 229 11.98 -17.07 0.30
CA LYS A 229 11.26 -17.70 -0.81
C LYS A 229 10.73 -16.67 -1.82
N GLY A 230 10.96 -15.37 -1.59
CA GLY A 230 10.44 -14.30 -2.43
C GLY A 230 8.90 -14.27 -2.50
N LEU A 231 8.21 -14.68 -1.41
CA LEU A 231 6.75 -14.81 -1.41
C LEU A 231 6.04 -13.48 -1.66
N ALA A 232 6.57 -12.38 -1.09
CA ALA A 232 6.03 -11.05 -1.31
C ALA A 232 6.02 -10.67 -2.80
N THR A 233 7.10 -10.96 -3.52
CA THR A 233 7.20 -10.74 -4.96
C THR A 233 6.22 -11.61 -5.75
N ILE A 234 6.15 -12.91 -5.43
CA ILE A 234 5.26 -13.86 -6.12
C ILE A 234 3.80 -13.42 -5.96
N LEU A 235 3.38 -13.12 -4.74
CA LEU A 235 2.00 -12.76 -4.42
C LEU A 235 1.62 -11.38 -4.97
N CYS A 236 2.52 -10.40 -4.91
CA CYS A 236 2.31 -9.08 -5.50
C CYS A 236 2.18 -9.16 -7.04
N THR A 237 2.95 -10.03 -7.67
CA THR A 237 2.86 -10.25 -9.12
C THR A 237 1.56 -10.95 -9.49
N ALA A 238 1.19 -11.99 -8.73
CA ALA A 238 -0.08 -12.70 -8.94
C ALA A 238 -1.27 -11.77 -8.79
N ALA A 239 -1.31 -10.95 -7.72
CA ALA A 239 -2.38 -9.97 -7.49
C ALA A 239 -2.45 -8.90 -8.59
N SER A 240 -1.31 -8.53 -9.20
CA SER A 240 -1.32 -7.60 -10.33
C SER A 240 -1.92 -8.21 -11.60
N ILE A 241 -1.63 -9.48 -11.89
CA ILE A 241 -2.22 -10.22 -13.02
C ILE A 241 -3.72 -10.44 -12.78
N ASP A 242 -4.10 -10.77 -11.54
CA ASP A 242 -5.48 -10.95 -11.12
C ASP A 242 -6.32 -9.68 -11.36
N VAL A 243 -5.84 -8.51 -10.93
CA VAL A 243 -6.52 -7.22 -11.17
C VAL A 243 -6.74 -6.96 -12.67
N VAL A 244 -5.76 -7.26 -13.52
CA VAL A 244 -5.91 -7.10 -14.98
C VAL A 244 -6.96 -8.07 -15.52
N HIS A 245 -6.94 -9.33 -15.09
CA HIS A 245 -7.89 -10.37 -15.50
C HIS A 245 -9.33 -10.01 -15.14
N VAL A 246 -9.60 -9.61 -13.89
CA VAL A 246 -10.94 -9.22 -13.44
C VAL A 246 -11.45 -7.96 -14.15
N ILE A 247 -10.60 -6.95 -14.35
CA ILE A 247 -10.98 -5.72 -15.07
C ILE A 247 -11.30 -6.01 -16.55
N SER A 248 -10.57 -6.92 -17.19
CA SER A 248 -10.89 -7.43 -18.53
C SER A 248 -12.25 -8.12 -18.57
N LEU A 249 -12.51 -9.03 -17.63
CA LEU A 249 -13.80 -9.71 -17.53
C LEU A 249 -14.94 -8.71 -17.28
N PHE A 250 -14.74 -7.73 -16.40
CA PHE A 250 -15.75 -6.72 -16.08
C PHE A 250 -16.12 -5.90 -17.31
N THR A 251 -15.13 -5.47 -18.10
CA THR A 251 -15.35 -4.69 -19.33
C THR A 251 -16.18 -5.47 -20.35
N ILE A 252 -15.94 -6.78 -20.48
CA ILE A 252 -16.72 -7.65 -21.37
C ILE A 252 -18.17 -7.75 -20.87
N CYS A 253 -18.37 -8.04 -19.58
CA CYS A 253 -19.71 -8.14 -18.99
C CYS A 253 -20.49 -6.82 -19.08
N TYR A 254 -19.82 -5.70 -18.80
CA TYR A 254 -20.40 -4.36 -18.91
C TYR A 254 -20.89 -4.09 -20.35
N SER A 255 -20.10 -4.45 -21.35
CA SER A 255 -20.49 -4.30 -22.75
C SER A 255 -21.71 -5.16 -23.12
N ILE A 256 -21.78 -6.40 -22.61
CA ILE A 256 -22.93 -7.29 -22.84
C ILE A 256 -24.21 -6.70 -22.25
N VAL A 257 -24.15 -6.18 -21.02
CA VAL A 257 -25.32 -5.64 -20.29
C VAL A 257 -25.81 -4.32 -20.89
N PHE A 258 -24.90 -3.38 -21.19
CA PHE A 258 -25.28 -2.01 -21.56
C PHE A 258 -25.26 -1.72 -23.06
N ALA A 259 -24.50 -2.47 -23.88
CA ALA A 259 -24.26 -2.15 -25.28
C ALA A 259 -25.02 -3.03 -26.29
N ASN A 260 -26.06 -3.76 -25.85
CA ASN A 260 -26.94 -4.60 -26.69
C ASN A 260 -26.16 -5.46 -27.70
N GLY A 261 -25.01 -6.02 -27.30
CA GLY A 261 -24.25 -6.95 -28.14
C GLY A 261 -23.58 -6.35 -29.38
N THR A 262 -23.32 -5.04 -29.44
CA THR A 262 -22.58 -4.46 -30.58
C THR A 262 -21.14 -4.99 -30.56
N ILE A 263 -20.86 -5.99 -31.39
CA ILE A 263 -19.57 -6.70 -31.51
C ILE A 263 -18.42 -5.69 -31.72
N LEU A 264 -18.68 -4.58 -32.41
CA LEU A 264 -17.72 -3.49 -32.64
C LEU A 264 -17.26 -2.80 -31.34
N LEU A 265 -18.16 -2.63 -30.37
CA LEU A 265 -17.83 -1.98 -29.09
C LEU A 265 -17.05 -2.94 -28.17
N ILE A 266 -17.40 -4.23 -28.21
CA ILE A 266 -16.61 -5.30 -27.55
C ILE A 266 -15.19 -5.34 -28.14
N LEU A 267 -15.06 -5.34 -29.48
CA LEU A 267 -13.78 -5.32 -30.17
C LEU A 267 -12.98 -4.06 -29.86
N THR A 268 -13.63 -2.89 -29.80
CA THR A 268 -12.95 -1.62 -29.49
C THR A 268 -12.44 -1.59 -28.04
N LEU A 269 -13.26 -2.01 -27.07
CA LEU A 269 -12.83 -2.08 -25.67
C LEU A 269 -11.73 -3.11 -25.46
N CYS A 270 -11.85 -4.27 -26.12
CA CYS A 270 -10.83 -5.31 -26.10
C CYS A 270 -9.51 -4.82 -26.73
N ASN A 271 -9.58 -4.08 -27.84
CA ASN A 271 -8.40 -3.47 -28.48
C ASN A 271 -7.73 -2.43 -27.58
N VAL A 272 -8.50 -1.58 -26.88
CA VAL A 272 -7.96 -0.60 -25.93
C VAL A 272 -7.25 -1.29 -24.76
N GLN A 273 -7.84 -2.34 -24.19
CA GLN A 273 -7.20 -3.12 -23.14
C GLN A 273 -5.94 -3.84 -23.63
N SER A 274 -6.00 -4.43 -24.82
CA SER A 274 -4.86 -5.09 -25.46
C SER A 274 -3.71 -4.11 -25.70
N PHE A 275 -4.02 -2.88 -26.14
CA PHE A 275 -3.02 -1.84 -26.35
C PHE A 275 -2.37 -1.39 -25.03
N GLN A 276 -3.15 -1.27 -23.95
CA GLN A 276 -2.63 -0.94 -22.63
C GLN A 276 -1.73 -2.04 -22.06
N GLN A 277 -2.09 -3.31 -22.27
CA GLN A 277 -1.25 -4.47 -21.92
C GLN A 277 0.03 -4.52 -22.76
N LEU A 278 -0.05 -4.20 -24.05
CA LEU A 278 1.09 -4.14 -24.96
C LEU A 278 2.06 -3.02 -24.56
N PHE A 279 1.55 -1.83 -24.27
CA PHE A 279 2.37 -0.71 -23.80
C PHE A 279 3.04 -1.04 -22.46
N GLY A 280 2.30 -1.65 -21.53
CA GLY A 280 2.83 -2.13 -20.25
C GLY A 280 3.92 -3.19 -20.41
N THR A 281 3.74 -4.16 -21.31
CA THR A 281 4.75 -5.18 -21.60
C THR A 281 5.98 -4.61 -22.29
N VAL A 282 5.84 -3.62 -23.18
CA VAL A 282 6.97 -2.91 -23.78
C VAL A 282 7.78 -2.17 -22.71
N ILE A 283 7.13 -1.44 -21.79
CA ILE A 283 7.82 -0.77 -20.67
C ILE A 283 8.50 -1.79 -19.75
N ALA A 284 7.84 -2.92 -19.46
CA ALA A 284 8.42 -4.01 -18.69
C ALA A 284 9.64 -4.63 -19.38
N LEU A 285 9.62 -4.76 -20.71
CA LEU A 285 10.73 -5.27 -21.50
C LEU A 285 11.91 -4.29 -21.50
N VAL A 286 11.63 -2.98 -21.64
CA VAL A 286 12.65 -1.92 -21.61
C VAL A 286 13.32 -1.83 -20.24
N SER A 287 12.54 -1.91 -19.15
CA SER A 287 13.08 -1.92 -17.79
C SER A 287 13.90 -3.19 -17.52
N ARG A 288 13.43 -4.37 -17.98
CA ARG A 288 14.21 -5.62 -17.97
C ARG A 288 15.52 -5.52 -18.74
N PHE A 289 15.51 -4.89 -19.91
CA PHE A 289 16.71 -4.68 -20.72
C PHE A 289 17.71 -3.78 -20.00
N PHE A 290 17.23 -2.73 -19.34
CA PHE A 290 18.07 -1.84 -18.54
C PHE A 290 18.67 -2.54 -17.31
N ASP A 291 17.88 -3.36 -16.61
CA ASP A 291 18.38 -4.17 -15.49
C ASP A 291 19.40 -5.22 -15.95
N PHE A 292 19.17 -5.86 -17.09
CA PHE A 292 20.13 -6.79 -17.69
C PHE A 292 21.44 -6.09 -18.06
N SER A 293 21.35 -4.87 -18.62
CA SER A 293 22.53 -4.04 -18.91
C SER A 293 23.33 -3.72 -17.64
N LYS A 294 22.66 -3.31 -16.55
CA LYS A 294 23.30 -3.07 -15.24
C LYS A 294 23.88 -4.35 -14.62
N ALA A 295 23.21 -5.49 -14.75
CA ALA A 295 23.70 -6.76 -14.24
C ALA A 295 24.94 -7.24 -15.02
N SER A 296 24.93 -7.07 -16.35
CA SER A 296 26.08 -7.36 -17.23
C SER A 296 27.26 -6.44 -16.91
N ALA A 297 27.02 -5.15 -16.66
CA ALA A 297 28.04 -4.20 -16.21
C ALA A 297 28.66 -4.59 -14.85
N ARG A 298 27.84 -4.95 -13.85
CA ARG A 298 28.33 -5.41 -12.53
C ARG A 298 29.14 -6.71 -12.60
N LYS A 299 28.75 -7.66 -13.45
CA LYS A 299 29.54 -8.88 -13.68
C LYS A 299 30.90 -8.55 -14.27
N ARG A 300 30.96 -7.65 -15.26
CA ARG A 300 32.20 -7.20 -15.88
C ARG A 300 33.14 -6.52 -14.88
N ASP A 301 32.60 -5.68 -14.00
CA ASP A 301 33.36 -4.99 -12.95
C ASP A 301 33.89 -5.97 -11.89
N ARG A 302 33.06 -6.91 -11.43
CA ARG A 302 33.48 -7.94 -10.48
C ARG A 302 34.55 -8.87 -11.05
N SER A 303 34.51 -9.17 -12.36
CA SER A 303 35.61 -9.91 -13.02
C SER A 303 36.89 -9.09 -13.13
N ARG A 304 36.83 -7.77 -13.34
CA ARG A 304 38.01 -6.90 -13.34
C ARG A 304 38.67 -6.81 -11.97
N ILE A 305 37.86 -6.65 -10.91
CA ILE A 305 38.35 -6.61 -9.53
C ILE A 305 39.01 -7.95 -9.15
N LYS A 306 38.39 -9.09 -9.48
CA LYS A 306 39.00 -10.42 -9.24
C LYS A 306 40.32 -10.60 -9.99
N PHE A 307 40.42 -10.08 -11.22
CA PHE A 307 41.65 -10.15 -12.01
C PHE A 307 42.76 -9.28 -11.41
N GLN A 308 42.46 -8.06 -10.95
CA GLN A 308 43.41 -7.19 -10.27
C GLN A 308 43.91 -7.80 -8.95
N THR A 309 43.02 -8.31 -8.10
CA THR A 309 43.41 -8.96 -6.85
C THR A 309 44.25 -10.22 -7.08
N SER A 310 44.05 -10.94 -8.19
CA SER A 310 44.83 -12.14 -8.51
C SER A 310 46.22 -11.79 -9.07
N VAL A 311 46.40 -10.62 -9.68
CA VAL A 311 47.70 -10.10 -10.15
C VAL A 311 48.51 -9.53 -8.98
N GLU A 312 47.88 -8.80 -8.06
CA GLU A 312 48.54 -8.29 -6.84
C GLU A 312 48.99 -9.43 -5.92
N ALA A 313 48.20 -10.50 -5.78
CA ALA A 313 48.57 -11.68 -4.99
C ALA A 313 49.77 -12.47 -5.56
N ASN A 314 49.99 -12.42 -6.89
CA ASN A 314 51.12 -13.09 -7.55
C ASN A 314 52.37 -12.21 -7.68
N GLY A 315 52.21 -10.88 -7.62
CA GLY A 315 53.31 -9.91 -7.68
C GLY A 315 54.05 -9.66 -6.36
N GLY A 316 53.57 -10.23 -5.24
CA GLY A 316 54.17 -10.10 -3.90
C GLY A 316 55.14 -11.22 -3.50
N ILE A 317 55.55 -12.09 -4.42
CA ILE A 317 56.42 -13.26 -4.17
C ILE A 317 57.81 -13.09 -4.82
N THR A 318 58.18 -11.88 -5.25
CA THR A 318 59.55 -11.57 -5.73
C THR A 318 60.33 -10.77 -4.72
#